data_AF-A0A7K9E3C4-F1
#
_entry.id   AF-A0A7K9E3C4-F1
#
_cell.length_a   1.000
_cell.length_b   1.000
_cell.length_c   1.000
_cell.angle_alpha   90.00
_cell.angle_beta   90.00
_cell.angle_gamma   90.00
#
_symmetry.space_group_name_H-M   'P 1'
#
loop_
_entity.id
_entity.type
_entity.pdbx_description
1 polymer ?
#
loop_
_entity_poly.entity_id
_entity_poly.type
_entity_poly.pdbx_seq_one_letter_code
_entity_poly.pdbx_strand_id
1 'polypeptide(L)'
;LQKLLGTINWVRTLLGIPNRLFDLLKGDSSLLSPRRLTPAARAAWKQVEIAISSKQAYRLVEGVAVNVYVVICHGHPAALVAQRHETWKDPLHFL
;
A
#
# COMPACT_ATOMS: atom_id res chain seq x y z
N LEU A 1 17.62 -7.06 1.10
CA LEU A 1 16.41 -7.28 1.93
C LEU A 1 16.07 -6.06 2.78
N GLN A 2 16.94 -5.57 3.66
CA GLN A 2 16.64 -4.43 4.56
C GLN A 2 16.13 -3.16 3.85
N LYS A 3 16.78 -2.71 2.76
CA LYS A 3 16.29 -1.55 1.98
C LYS A 3 14.85 -1.75 1.46
N LEU A 4 14.60 -2.91 0.87
CA LEU A 4 13.29 -3.28 0.33
C LEU A 4 12.21 -3.34 1.43
N LEU A 5 12.55 -3.90 2.59
CA LEU A 5 11.67 -3.88 3.76
C LEU A 5 11.42 -2.45 4.24
N GLY A 6 12.44 -1.59 4.28
CA GLY A 6 12.28 -0.17 4.58
C GLY A 6 11.25 0.50 3.67
N THR A 7 11.33 0.25 2.36
CA THR A 7 10.36 0.76 1.37
C THR A 7 8.95 0.22 1.63
N ILE A 8 8.79 -1.07 1.89
CA ILE A 8 7.47 -1.67 2.16
C ILE A 8 6.89 -1.17 3.48
N ASN A 9 7.74 -0.93 4.49
CA ASN A 9 7.29 -0.39 5.77
C ASN A 9 6.68 1.01 5.60
N TRP A 10 7.21 1.82 4.68
CA TRP A 10 6.69 3.15 4.38
C TRP A 10 5.26 3.11 3.83
N VAL A 11 4.95 2.16 2.93
CA VAL A 11 3.59 1.99 2.36
C VAL A 11 2.70 1.05 3.17
N ARG A 12 3.18 0.46 4.27
CA ARG A 12 2.50 -0.64 4.97
C ARG A 12 1.08 -0.29 5.42
N THR A 13 0.91 0.88 6.03
CA THR A 13 -0.40 1.36 6.53
C THR A 13 -1.39 1.56 5.40
N LEU A 14 -0.91 2.16 4.31
CA LEU A 14 -1.68 2.40 3.09
C LEU A 14 -2.14 1.09 2.43
N LEU A 15 -1.27 0.08 2.45
CA LEU A 15 -1.56 -1.24 1.90
C LEU A 15 -2.35 -2.14 2.87
N GLY A 16 -2.55 -1.72 4.13
CA GLY A 16 -3.23 -2.53 5.15
C GLY A 16 -2.52 -3.87 5.45
N ILE A 17 -1.19 -3.91 5.35
CA ILE A 17 -0.39 -5.12 5.59
C ILE A 17 -0.17 -5.29 7.10
N PRO A 18 -0.53 -6.43 7.73
CA PRO A 18 -0.42 -6.61 9.17
C PRO A 18 1.03 -6.80 9.64
N ASN A 19 1.37 -6.31 10.83
CA ASN A 19 2.73 -6.35 11.41
C ASN A 19 3.37 -7.74 11.41
N ARG A 20 2.58 -8.78 11.75
CA ARG A 20 3.01 -10.19 11.80
C ARG A 20 3.64 -10.68 10.48
N LEU A 21 3.15 -10.17 9.35
CA LEU A 21 3.66 -10.53 8.03
C LEU A 21 5.06 -9.98 7.83
N PHE A 22 5.31 -8.79 8.35
CA PHE A 22 6.56 -8.07 8.21
C PHE A 22 7.67 -8.64 9.10
N ASP A 23 7.32 -9.18 10.27
CA ASP A 23 8.27 -9.87 11.15
C ASP A 23 8.83 -11.14 10.50
N LEU A 24 8.02 -11.86 9.71
CA LEU A 24 8.49 -12.98 8.90
C LEU A 24 9.47 -12.56 7.79
N LEU A 25 9.39 -11.31 7.34
CA LEU A 25 10.22 -10.78 6.26
C LEU A 25 11.54 -10.17 6.75
N LYS A 26 11.61 -9.67 7.99
CA LYS A 26 12.80 -9.04 8.58
C LYS A 26 14.02 -9.97 8.58
N GLY A 27 13.83 -11.26 8.85
CA GLY A 27 14.93 -12.20 9.00
C GLY A 27 15.89 -11.80 10.14
N ASP A 28 17.12 -12.31 10.10
CA ASP A 28 18.16 -11.98 11.08
C ASP A 28 18.66 -10.52 10.89
N SER A 29 18.81 -9.80 12.00
CA SER A 29 19.39 -8.45 12.07
C SER A 29 20.85 -8.37 11.62
N SER A 30 21.60 -9.48 11.69
CA SER A 30 23.00 -9.53 11.27
C SER A 30 23.15 -9.32 9.76
N LEU A 31 23.97 -8.34 9.38
CA LEU A 31 24.26 -8.01 7.98
C LEU A 31 24.93 -9.16 7.21
N LEU A 32 25.64 -10.02 7.94
CA LEU A 32 26.41 -11.15 7.43
C LEU A 32 25.62 -12.46 7.41
N SER A 33 24.39 -12.48 7.94
CA SER A 33 23.57 -13.70 7.94
C SER A 33 23.28 -14.17 6.50
N PRO A 34 23.34 -15.49 6.23
CA PRO A 34 22.90 -16.05 4.96
C PRO A 34 21.42 -15.73 4.75
N ARG A 35 21.11 -14.79 3.84
CA ARG A 35 19.72 -14.37 3.58
C ARG A 35 19.02 -15.39 2.69
N ARG A 36 18.38 -16.38 3.31
CA ARG A 36 17.45 -17.29 2.64
C ARG A 36 16.02 -16.98 3.06
N LEU A 37 15.12 -16.85 2.09
CA LEU A 37 13.70 -16.73 2.36
C LEU A 37 13.16 -18.09 2.82
N THR A 38 12.75 -18.16 4.08
CA THR A 38 12.01 -19.30 4.60
C THR A 38 10.71 -19.49 3.82
N PRO A 39 10.11 -20.70 3.81
CA PRO A 39 8.80 -20.90 3.19
C PRO A 39 7.73 -19.93 3.72
N ALA A 40 7.76 -19.63 5.02
CA ALA A 40 6.88 -18.64 5.64
C ALA A 40 7.13 -17.22 5.11
N ALA A 41 8.39 -16.80 5.01
CA ALA A 41 8.74 -15.50 4.43
C ALA A 41 8.31 -15.40 2.95
N ARG A 42 8.37 -16.50 2.19
CA ARG A 42 7.91 -16.54 0.79
C ARG A 42 6.38 -16.39 0.68
N ALA A 43 5.63 -17.02 1.57
CA ALA A 43 4.18 -16.84 1.65
C ALA A 43 3.80 -15.41 2.04
N ALA A 44 4.53 -14.83 3.01
CA ALA A 44 4.41 -13.42 3.37
C ALA A 44 4.68 -12.49 2.18
N TRP A 45 5.75 -12.75 1.41
CA TRP A 45 6.07 -11.98 0.21
C TRP A 45 4.92 -11.95 -0.81
N LYS A 46 4.32 -13.11 -1.11
CA LYS A 46 3.17 -13.17 -2.03
C LYS A 46 1.99 -12.32 -1.56
N GLN A 47 1.71 -12.28 -0.26
CA GLN A 47 0.65 -11.43 0.27
C GLN A 47 0.97 -9.95 0.13
N VAL A 48 2.23 -9.54 0.30
CA VAL A 48 2.66 -8.17 0.04
C VAL A 48 2.51 -7.83 -1.45
N GLU A 49 2.91 -8.72 -2.35
CA GLU A 49 2.74 -8.52 -3.80
C GLU A 49 1.26 -8.34 -4.18
N ILE A 50 0.37 -9.18 -3.64
CA ILE A 50 -1.08 -9.06 -3.84
C ILE A 50 -1.60 -7.74 -3.27
N ALA A 51 -1.16 -7.32 -2.09
CA ALA A 51 -1.59 -6.06 -1.49
C ALA A 51 -1.15 -4.85 -2.33
N ILE A 52 0.09 -4.86 -2.84
CA ILE A 52 0.62 -3.81 -3.73
C ILE A 52 -0.11 -3.80 -5.08
N SER A 53 -0.43 -4.97 -5.63
CA SER A 53 -1.12 -5.03 -6.92
C SER A 53 -2.61 -4.67 -6.83
N SER A 54 -3.25 -4.97 -5.69
CA SER A 54 -4.68 -4.72 -5.47
C SER A 54 -5.00 -3.34 -4.91
N LYS A 55 -4.01 -2.63 -4.33
CA LYS A 55 -4.21 -1.29 -3.76
C LYS A 55 -3.30 -0.29 -4.44
N GLN A 56 -3.90 0.68 -5.10
CA GLN A 56 -3.20 1.85 -5.60
C GLN A 56 -3.51 3.02 -4.68
N ALA A 57 -2.46 3.71 -4.25
CA ALA A 57 -2.59 5.05 -3.74
C ALA A 57 -2.14 6.00 -4.84
N TYR A 58 -3.01 6.92 -5.19
CA TYR A 58 -2.72 7.85 -6.25
C TYR A 58 -1.97 9.05 -5.68
N ARG A 59 -0.94 9.49 -6.39
CA ARG A 59 -0.32 10.77 -6.09
C ARG A 59 -1.16 11.88 -6.68
N LEU A 60 -1.13 13.03 -6.04
CA LEU A 60 -1.69 14.25 -6.59
C LEU A 60 -1.01 14.58 -7.93
N VAL A 61 -1.81 14.72 -8.97
CA VAL A 61 -1.38 15.12 -10.30
C VAL A 61 -1.55 16.62 -10.44
N GLU A 62 -0.46 17.33 -10.67
CA GLU A 62 -0.50 18.78 -10.88
C GLU A 62 -1.37 19.14 -12.09
N GLY A 63 -2.11 20.25 -11.99
CA GLY A 63 -3.02 20.69 -13.05
C GLY A 63 -4.37 19.98 -13.10
N VAL A 64 -4.59 18.93 -12.28
CA VAL A 64 -5.90 18.27 -12.15
C VAL A 64 -6.59 18.73 -10.87
N ALA A 65 -7.86 19.16 -10.97
CA ALA A 65 -8.62 19.65 -9.84
C ALA A 65 -8.81 18.56 -8.76
N VAL A 66 -8.62 18.95 -7.49
CA VAL A 66 -8.93 18.14 -6.32
C VAL A 66 -10.38 18.40 -5.93
N ASN A 67 -11.17 17.34 -5.81
CA ASN A 67 -12.58 17.40 -5.46
C ASN A 67 -12.82 16.72 -4.13
N VAL A 68 -13.81 17.22 -3.37
CA VAL A 68 -14.32 16.57 -2.17
C VAL A 68 -15.71 16.02 -2.47
N TYR A 69 -15.85 14.71 -2.35
CA TYR A 69 -17.11 14.00 -2.50
C TYR A 69 -17.67 13.69 -1.12
N VAL A 70 -18.86 14.21 -0.82
CA VAL A 70 -19.57 13.86 0.42
C VAL A 70 -20.53 12.73 0.10
N VAL A 71 -20.33 11.60 0.75
CA VAL A 71 -21.15 10.39 0.61
C VAL A 71 -21.71 10.01 1.97
N ILE A 72 -22.95 9.51 2.00
CA ILE A 72 -23.53 8.99 3.24
C ILE A 72 -23.24 7.48 3.29
N CYS A 73 -22.41 7.07 4.24
CA CYS A 73 -22.09 5.67 4.50
C CYS A 73 -22.74 5.25 5.82
N HIS A 74 -23.65 4.27 5.79
CA HIS A 74 -24.34 3.75 6.97
C HIS A 74 -25.03 4.84 7.82
N GLY A 75 -25.61 5.86 7.17
CA GLY A 75 -26.28 6.96 7.85
C GLY A 75 -25.34 8.06 8.39
N HIS A 76 -24.03 7.94 8.18
CA HIS A 76 -23.05 8.95 8.58
C HIS A 76 -22.42 9.60 7.34
N PRO A 77 -22.26 10.94 7.33
CA PRO A 77 -21.54 11.61 6.25
C PRO A 77 -20.06 11.24 6.33
N ALA A 78 -19.53 10.76 5.22
CA ALA A 78 -18.12 10.56 4.97
C ALA A 78 -17.69 11.48 3.84
N ALA A 79 -16.52 12.12 3.99
CA ALA A 79 -15.92 12.90 2.94
C ALA A 79 -14.77 12.11 2.32
N LEU A 80 -14.68 12.17 1.01
CA LEU A 80 -13.65 11.55 0.21
C LEU A 80 -12.95 12.64 -0.61
N VAL A 81 -11.63 12.68 -0.54
CA VAL A 81 -10.81 13.58 -1.37
C VAL A 81 -10.28 12.79 -2.56
N ALA A 82 -10.51 13.28 -3.77
CA ALA A 82 -10.06 12.60 -4.97
C ALA A 82 -9.84 13.56 -6.16
N GLN A 83 -8.98 13.15 -7.08
CA GLN A 83 -8.85 13.76 -8.40
C GLN A 83 -9.64 12.94 -9.42
N ARG A 84 -10.33 13.62 -10.35
CA ARG A 84 -11.08 12.97 -11.42
C ARG A 84 -10.50 13.38 -12.76
N HIS A 85 -10.28 12.40 -13.64
CA HIS A 85 -9.82 12.65 -15.00
C HIS A 85 -10.34 11.57 -15.95
N GLU A 86 -10.98 11.96 -17.05
CA GLU A 86 -11.73 11.05 -17.91
C GLU A 86 -10.86 10.06 -18.69
N THR A 87 -9.59 10.41 -18.93
CA THR A 87 -8.66 9.57 -19.70
C THR A 87 -7.85 8.60 -18.85
N TRP A 88 -7.98 8.62 -17.52
CA TRP A 88 -7.27 7.70 -16.65
C TRP A 88 -7.92 6.31 -16.69
N LYS A 89 -7.10 5.27 -16.50
CA LYS A 89 -7.57 3.88 -16.43
C LYS A 89 -8.59 3.69 -15.30
N ASP A 90 -8.34 4.32 -14.16
CA ASP A 90 -9.34 4.58 -13.15
C ASP A 90 -9.66 6.09 -13.18
N PRO A 91 -10.87 6.49 -13.58
CA PRO A 91 -11.19 7.90 -13.71
C PRO A 91 -11.24 8.65 -12.37
N LEU A 92 -11.23 7.95 -11.23
CA LEU A 92 -11.29 8.56 -9.90
C LEU A 92 -10.12 8.08 -9.03
N HIS A 93 -9.17 8.97 -8.80
CA HIS A 93 -8.00 8.72 -7.99
C HIS A 93 -8.18 9.27 -6.57
N PHE A 94 -8.39 8.40 -5.59
CA PHE A 94 -8.45 8.78 -4.18
C PHE A 94 -7.08 9.25 -3.65
N LEU A 95 -7.09 10.32 -2.85
CA LEU A 95 -5.91 10.92 -2.21
C LEU A 95 -5.82 10.55 -0.74
#